data_AF-A0AAV1DU15-F1
#
_entry.id   AF-A0AAV1DU15-F1
#
_cell.length_a   1.000
_cell.length_b   1.000
_cell.length_c   1.000
_cell.angle_alpha   90.00
_cell.angle_beta   90.00
_cell.angle_gamma   90.00
#
_symmetry.space_group_name_H-M   'P 1'
#
loop_
_entity.id
_entity.type
_entity.pdbx_description
1 polymer ?
#
loop_
_entity_poly.entity_id
_entity_poly.type
_entity_poly.pdbx_seq_one_letter_code
_entity_poly.pdbx_strand_id
1 'polypeptide(L)'
;MNAGSKINLGRLVYRPHRNGSTIWEIGIPDRKASEFYVPSSRFKATKYHQYSNKVGVGSFYTDRFRQYGLWKRYRDLYPLSDLVYTIGKSNHRRDWFFAHVPRCSNAYRRNKKCFPTTWQIIFNLHNLRSNATYTLHLALASANYAQLEVRFNNRNSTPPHFNTGLIGRDNAVARHGTHGIYRLYSVNVTGDLLVNGRNTVYLKQSRATDPFREIMYDYIRFEAPGSS
;
A
#
# COMPACT_ATOMS: atom_id res chain seq x y z
N MET A 1 -20.48 -21.20 26.35
CA MET A 1 -20.66 -19.81 26.83
C MET A 1 -22.07 -19.69 27.33
N ASN A 2 -22.28 -19.30 28.59
CA ASN A 2 -23.63 -19.12 29.15
C ASN A 2 -24.06 -17.66 28.99
N ALA A 3 -25.35 -17.44 28.70
CA ALA A 3 -25.93 -16.11 28.61
C ALA A 3 -25.68 -15.33 29.92
N GLY A 4 -25.17 -14.10 29.80
CA GLY A 4 -24.96 -13.19 30.93
C GLY A 4 -23.65 -13.34 31.71
N SER A 5 -22.75 -14.27 31.34
CA SER A 5 -21.45 -14.40 32.01
C SER A 5 -20.43 -13.35 31.53
N LYS A 6 -19.79 -12.62 32.46
CA LYS A 6 -18.66 -11.73 32.16
C LYS A 6 -17.35 -12.53 32.21
N ILE A 7 -16.76 -12.77 31.05
CA ILE A 7 -15.43 -13.38 30.96
C ILE A 7 -14.39 -12.25 30.91
N ASN A 8 -13.56 -12.14 31.94
CA ASN A 8 -12.42 -11.22 31.95
C ASN A 8 -11.27 -11.86 31.17
N LEU A 9 -10.98 -11.36 29.97
CA LEU A 9 -9.93 -11.88 29.09
C LEU A 9 -8.51 -11.41 29.47
N GLY A 10 -8.38 -10.59 30.52
CA GLY A 10 -7.11 -9.99 30.90
C GLY A 10 -6.52 -9.10 29.79
N ARG A 11 -5.24 -8.76 29.91
CA ARG A 11 -4.52 -7.99 28.89
C ARG A 11 -3.97 -8.93 27.81
N LEU A 12 -4.64 -9.01 26.68
CA LEU A 12 -4.15 -9.73 25.50
C LEU A 12 -3.11 -8.88 24.77
N VAL A 13 -1.85 -9.33 24.75
CA VAL A 13 -0.78 -8.71 23.98
C VAL A 13 -0.50 -9.57 22.75
N TYR A 14 -0.89 -9.09 21.57
CA TYR A 14 -0.53 -9.74 20.31
C TYR A 14 0.88 -9.31 19.88
N ARG A 15 1.78 -10.28 19.76
CA ARG A 15 3.10 -10.07 19.12
C ARG A 15 3.04 -10.67 17.71
N PRO A 16 3.15 -9.87 16.65
CA PRO A 16 3.15 -10.41 15.29
C PRO A 16 4.33 -11.35 15.10
N HIS A 17 4.09 -12.49 14.46
CA HIS A 17 5.13 -13.45 14.11
C HIS A 17 6.22 -12.77 13.26
N ARG A 18 7.49 -13.06 13.55
CA ARG A 18 8.66 -12.59 12.81
C ARG A 18 9.45 -13.81 12.39
N ASN A 19 9.70 -13.95 11.09
CA ASN A 19 10.46 -15.08 10.57
C ASN A 19 11.96 -14.86 10.75
N GLY A 20 12.42 -13.61 10.83
CA GLY A 20 13.80 -13.23 11.07
C GLY A 20 13.92 -11.75 11.45
N SER A 21 15.15 -11.22 11.46
CA SER A 21 15.37 -9.80 11.74
C SER A 21 14.79 -8.93 10.63
N THR A 22 14.22 -7.79 11.00
CA THR A 22 13.69 -6.84 10.02
C THR A 22 14.83 -6.10 9.34
N ILE A 23 14.87 -6.18 8.01
CA ILE A 23 15.83 -5.44 7.19
C ILE A 23 15.31 -4.02 6.96
N TRP A 24 14.02 -3.90 6.62
CA TRP A 24 13.34 -2.62 6.50
C TRP A 24 11.83 -2.79 6.63
N GLU A 25 11.15 -1.68 6.93
CA GLU A 25 9.70 -1.59 7.05
C GLU A 25 9.18 -0.24 6.56
N ILE A 26 7.90 -0.20 6.17
CA ILE A 26 7.18 0.98 5.68
C ILE A 26 5.79 0.97 6.32
N GLY A 27 5.39 2.09 6.93
CA GLY A 27 4.06 2.27 7.56
C GLY A 27 4.03 1.92 9.04
N ILE A 28 2.82 1.88 9.60
CA ILE A 28 2.55 1.50 10.99
C ILE A 28 1.56 0.33 10.97
N PRO A 29 1.79 -0.79 11.65
CA PRO A 29 0.90 -1.95 11.60
C PRO A 29 -0.37 -1.74 12.45
N ASP A 30 -1.24 -0.81 12.07
CA ASP A 30 -2.47 -0.44 12.78
C ASP A 30 -3.77 -0.74 11.99
N ARG A 31 -3.63 -1.45 10.87
CA ARG A 31 -4.67 -1.83 9.90
C ARG A 31 -5.26 -0.65 9.11
N LYS A 32 -4.57 0.49 9.06
CA LYS A 32 -5.03 1.69 8.35
C LYS A 32 -3.96 2.15 7.37
N ALA A 33 -4.40 2.90 6.37
CA ALA A 33 -3.48 3.61 5.47
C ALA A 33 -3.36 5.10 5.84
N SER A 34 -3.75 5.47 7.06
CA SER A 34 -4.05 6.87 7.43
C SER A 34 -2.81 7.75 7.59
N GLU A 35 -1.67 7.13 7.82
CA GLU A 35 -0.36 7.74 7.98
C GLU A 35 0.30 8.09 6.65
N PHE A 36 -0.08 7.43 5.55
CA PHE A 36 0.50 7.62 4.24
C PHE A 36 0.11 8.95 3.59
N TYR A 37 0.82 9.32 2.54
CA TYR A 37 0.66 10.60 1.87
C TYR A 37 -0.69 10.74 1.18
N VAL A 38 -1.50 11.67 1.70
CA VAL A 38 -2.72 12.15 1.08
C VAL A 38 -2.47 13.53 0.48
N PRO A 39 -2.60 13.69 -0.85
CA PRO A 39 -2.42 15.00 -1.47
C PRO A 39 -3.55 15.95 -1.09
N SER A 40 -3.31 17.26 -1.17
CA SER A 40 -4.39 18.25 -1.09
C SER A 40 -5.37 18.08 -2.25
N SER A 41 -6.68 18.29 -2.03
CA SER A 41 -7.62 18.39 -3.16
C SER A 41 -7.26 19.55 -4.09
N ARG A 42 -7.61 19.39 -5.37
CA ARG A 42 -7.40 20.40 -6.43
C ARG A 42 -8.59 21.35 -6.57
N PHE A 43 -9.69 21.09 -5.85
CA PHE A 43 -10.87 21.93 -5.87
C PHE A 43 -10.61 23.14 -4.96
N LYS A 44 -10.30 24.30 -5.55
CA LYS A 44 -10.68 25.57 -4.90
C LYS A 44 -12.17 25.45 -4.61
N ALA A 45 -12.59 25.77 -3.40
CA ALA A 45 -13.98 25.75 -2.98
C ALA A 45 -14.85 26.55 -3.96
N THR A 46 -15.36 25.88 -4.99
CA THR A 46 -16.43 26.42 -5.82
C THR A 46 -17.67 26.44 -4.95
N LYS A 47 -18.55 27.42 -5.19
CA LYS A 47 -19.73 27.77 -4.37
C LYS A 47 -20.64 26.59 -3.98
N TYR A 48 -20.49 25.42 -4.60
CA TYR A 48 -21.22 24.16 -4.35
C TYR A 48 -20.47 23.14 -3.46
N HIS A 49 -19.23 23.42 -3.02
CA HIS A 49 -18.46 22.63 -2.03
C HIS A 49 -18.33 23.37 -0.69
N GLN A 50 -19.38 24.10 -0.27
CA GLN A 50 -19.43 24.77 1.03
C GLN A 50 -19.58 23.79 2.23
N TYR A 51 -19.74 22.50 1.97
CA TYR A 51 -19.70 21.43 2.98
C TYR A 51 -18.37 20.66 3.01
N SER A 52 -17.29 21.26 2.49
CA SER A 52 -15.96 20.85 2.94
C SER A 52 -15.83 21.33 4.38
N ASN A 53 -15.80 20.40 5.33
CA ASN A 53 -15.80 20.69 6.76
C ASN A 53 -14.77 21.80 7.06
N LYS A 54 -15.26 22.99 7.42
CA LYS A 54 -14.48 23.99 8.15
C LYS A 54 -14.27 23.47 9.57
N VAL A 55 -13.50 22.40 9.74
CA VAL A 55 -13.04 21.99 11.06
C VAL A 55 -11.86 22.90 11.39
N GLY A 56 -11.97 23.58 12.52
CA GLY A 56 -11.01 24.56 12.99
C GLY A 56 -9.56 24.05 12.98
N VAL A 57 -8.67 25.02 12.86
CA VAL A 57 -7.21 24.94 13.00
C VAL A 57 -6.86 24.05 14.20
N GLY A 58 -6.59 22.76 13.95
CA GLY A 58 -6.33 21.78 15.03
C GLY A 58 -6.46 20.30 14.64
N SER A 59 -7.18 19.95 13.57
CA SER A 59 -7.41 18.55 13.13
C SER A 59 -6.83 18.29 11.73
N PHE A 60 -5.50 18.29 11.59
CA PHE A 60 -4.87 18.24 10.25
C PHE A 60 -4.66 16.82 9.68
N TYR A 61 -4.84 15.75 10.47
CA TYR A 61 -4.51 14.39 10.01
C TYR A 61 -5.72 13.49 9.73
N THR A 62 -6.83 13.62 10.45
CA THR A 62 -7.93 12.63 10.39
C THR A 62 -8.90 12.83 9.23
N ASP A 63 -9.02 14.04 8.68
CA ASP A 63 -10.02 14.36 7.65
C ASP A 63 -9.46 14.53 6.23
N ARG A 64 -8.14 14.41 6.04
CA ARG A 64 -7.53 14.56 4.70
C ARG A 64 -8.06 13.53 3.70
N PHE A 65 -8.45 12.34 4.16
CA PHE A 65 -9.00 11.26 3.34
C PHE A 65 -10.42 11.53 2.84
N ARG A 66 -11.15 12.46 3.48
CA ARG A 66 -12.57 12.78 3.23
C ARG A 66 -12.79 13.79 2.10
N GLN A 67 -11.97 13.73 1.06
CA GLN A 67 -12.09 14.61 -0.10
C GLN A 67 -12.31 13.77 -1.36
N TYR A 68 -13.41 14.03 -2.07
CA TYR A 68 -13.76 13.29 -3.28
C TYR A 68 -12.71 13.46 -4.38
N GLY A 69 -12.28 12.35 -4.98
CA GLY A 69 -11.36 12.38 -6.12
C GLY A 69 -9.87 12.41 -5.79
N LEU A 70 -9.45 12.18 -4.55
CA LEU A 70 -8.03 12.16 -4.17
C LEU A 70 -7.20 11.14 -4.95
N TRP A 71 -7.75 9.97 -5.27
CA TRP A 71 -7.07 8.97 -6.12
C TRP A 71 -6.69 9.53 -7.50
N LYS A 72 -7.43 10.53 -8.01
CA LYS A 72 -7.16 11.16 -9.32
C LYS A 72 -5.88 11.97 -9.31
N ARG A 73 -5.47 12.45 -8.13
CA ARG A 73 -4.21 13.18 -7.94
C ARG A 73 -2.99 12.30 -8.20
N TYR A 74 -3.12 10.98 -8.20
CA TYR A 74 -2.00 10.09 -8.49
C TYR A 74 -1.38 10.43 -9.84
N ARG A 75 -2.17 10.52 -10.92
CA ARG A 75 -1.65 10.94 -12.23
C ARG A 75 -1.02 12.34 -12.22
N ASP A 76 -1.61 13.26 -11.47
CA ASP A 76 -1.12 14.64 -11.43
C ASP A 76 0.27 14.74 -10.78
N LEU A 77 0.57 13.86 -9.82
CA LEU A 77 1.87 13.75 -9.15
C LEU A 77 2.84 12.83 -9.90
N TYR A 78 2.30 11.82 -10.58
CA TYR A 78 3.02 10.77 -11.29
C TYR A 78 2.60 10.74 -12.77
N PRO A 79 2.85 11.81 -13.55
CA PRO A 79 2.35 11.91 -14.93
C PRO A 79 3.10 10.98 -15.88
N LEU A 80 4.41 10.82 -15.67
CA LEU A 80 5.32 10.11 -16.57
C LEU A 80 5.81 8.78 -16.00
N SER A 81 6.08 8.74 -14.70
CA SER A 81 6.60 7.58 -13.98
C SER A 81 5.77 7.33 -12.72
N ASP A 82 5.77 6.07 -12.26
CA ASP A 82 5.12 5.68 -11.02
C ASP A 82 5.99 5.97 -9.79
N LEU A 83 5.39 5.79 -8.62
CA LEU A 83 6.02 5.98 -7.31
C LEU A 83 7.32 5.17 -7.15
N VAL A 84 8.37 5.87 -6.70
CA VAL A 84 9.65 5.26 -6.32
C VAL A 84 9.96 5.62 -4.88
N TYR A 85 10.05 4.62 -4.02
CA TYR A 85 10.34 4.75 -2.60
C TYR A 85 11.72 4.18 -2.29
N THR A 86 12.62 4.97 -1.72
CA THR A 86 13.97 4.51 -1.38
C THR A 86 14.13 4.38 0.13
N ILE A 87 14.41 3.17 0.61
CA ILE A 87 14.63 2.90 2.03
C ILE A 87 15.79 3.76 2.56
N GLY A 88 15.58 4.38 3.73
CA GLY A 88 16.54 5.29 4.36
C GLY A 88 16.59 6.71 3.77
N LYS A 89 15.85 6.99 2.68
CA LYS A 89 15.77 8.34 2.07
C LYS A 89 14.34 8.88 2.03
N SER A 90 13.38 8.07 1.58
CA SER A 90 11.98 8.45 1.47
C SER A 90 11.25 8.39 2.81
N ASN A 91 10.21 9.20 2.96
CA ASN A 91 9.35 9.26 4.14
C ASN A 91 7.93 8.80 3.79
N HIS A 92 7.45 7.73 4.42
CA HIS A 92 6.13 7.15 4.12
C HIS A 92 4.96 8.14 4.28
N ARG A 93 5.06 9.14 5.15
CA ARG A 93 4.00 10.14 5.34
C ARG A 93 3.91 11.17 4.20
N ARG A 94 4.94 11.24 3.35
CA ARG A 94 5.09 12.25 2.28
C ARG A 94 5.28 11.66 0.89
N ASP A 95 5.97 10.52 0.81
CA ASP A 95 6.45 9.93 -0.44
C ASP A 95 5.74 8.61 -0.78
N TRP A 96 4.99 8.05 0.16
CA TRP A 96 4.16 6.86 -0.09
C TRP A 96 2.71 7.27 -0.29
N PHE A 97 2.22 7.23 -1.53
CA PHE A 97 0.86 7.64 -1.83
C PHE A 97 -0.16 6.70 -1.15
N PHE A 98 -1.24 7.24 -0.60
CA PHE A 98 -2.14 6.47 0.27
C PHE A 98 -2.91 5.31 -0.41
N ALA A 99 -3.03 5.32 -1.74
CA ALA A 99 -3.74 4.29 -2.49
C ALA A 99 -3.03 3.96 -3.81
N HIS A 100 -2.69 2.69 -3.99
CA HIS A 100 -2.13 2.19 -5.24
C HIS A 100 -3.25 2.00 -6.26
N VAL A 101 -3.33 2.94 -7.19
CA VAL A 101 -4.43 3.09 -8.15
C VAL A 101 -3.92 3.16 -9.58
N PRO A 102 -4.72 2.72 -10.57
CA PRO A 102 -4.38 2.88 -11.97
C PRO A 102 -4.20 4.35 -12.39
N ARG A 103 -3.33 4.59 -13.36
CA ARG A 103 -3.14 5.92 -13.95
C ARG A 103 -4.13 6.13 -15.10
N CYS A 104 -5.09 7.03 -14.94
CA CYS A 104 -6.21 7.21 -15.89
C CYS A 104 -6.19 8.57 -16.64
N SER A 105 -6.46 8.58 -17.95
CA SER A 105 -6.42 9.77 -18.83
C SER A 105 -7.48 10.85 -18.56
N ASN A 106 -8.66 10.47 -18.05
CA ASN A 106 -9.63 11.35 -17.38
C ASN A 106 -10.73 10.48 -16.75
N ALA A 107 -10.87 10.50 -15.41
CA ALA A 107 -11.85 9.65 -14.71
C ALA A 107 -13.33 10.00 -14.99
N TYR A 108 -13.62 11.16 -15.63
CA TYR A 108 -14.98 11.66 -15.87
C TYR A 108 -15.50 11.49 -17.31
N ARG A 109 -14.68 11.03 -18.26
CA ARG A 109 -15.11 10.83 -19.65
C ARG A 109 -15.54 9.37 -19.89
N ARG A 110 -16.54 9.17 -20.76
CA ARG A 110 -17.01 7.84 -21.20
C ARG A 110 -15.87 6.96 -21.75
N ASN A 111 -14.93 7.54 -22.49
CA ASN A 111 -13.75 6.85 -23.03
C ASN A 111 -12.52 6.99 -22.10
N LYS A 112 -12.69 6.61 -20.82
CA LYS A 112 -11.57 6.64 -19.85
C LYS A 112 -10.59 5.52 -20.17
N LYS A 113 -9.32 5.87 -20.39
CA LYS A 113 -8.23 4.90 -20.55
C LYS A 113 -7.42 4.88 -19.27
N CYS A 114 -7.36 3.72 -18.61
CA CYS A 114 -6.60 3.51 -17.39
C CYS A 114 -5.46 2.53 -17.68
N PHE A 115 -4.31 2.78 -17.06
CA PHE A 115 -3.11 1.97 -17.23
C PHE A 115 -2.66 1.41 -15.88
N PRO A 116 -2.17 0.15 -15.84
CA PRO A 116 -1.54 -0.42 -14.66
C PRO A 116 -0.39 0.46 -14.16
N THR A 117 -0.19 0.48 -12.85
CA THR A 117 0.91 1.21 -12.21
C THR A 117 1.86 0.22 -11.55
N THR A 118 3.15 0.58 -11.49
CA THR A 118 4.17 -0.24 -10.83
C THR A 118 5.00 0.62 -9.90
N TRP A 119 4.80 0.46 -8.60
CA TRP A 119 5.58 1.13 -7.58
C TRP A 119 6.90 0.38 -7.35
N GLN A 120 7.93 1.13 -6.98
CA GLN A 120 9.27 0.60 -6.72
C GLN A 120 9.67 0.84 -5.28
N ILE A 121 10.16 -0.18 -4.60
CA ILE A 121 10.85 -0.06 -3.30
C ILE A 121 12.32 -0.39 -3.53
N ILE A 122 13.17 0.61 -3.40
CA ILE A 122 14.62 0.48 -3.60
C ILE A 122 15.27 0.39 -2.23
N PHE A 123 16.11 -0.61 -2.02
CA PHE A 123 16.82 -0.83 -0.76
C PHE A 123 18.21 -1.40 -1.01
N ASN A 124 19.13 -1.15 -0.07
CA ASN A 124 20.42 -1.82 -0.07
C ASN A 124 20.36 -3.03 0.86
N LEU A 125 20.95 -4.14 0.43
CA LEU A 125 21.10 -5.36 1.21
C LEU A 125 22.59 -5.68 1.32
N HIS A 126 23.06 -5.94 2.54
CA HIS A 126 24.42 -6.41 2.81
C HIS A 126 24.37 -7.82 3.38
N ASN A 127 25.45 -8.58 3.22
CA ASN A 127 25.57 -9.96 3.71
C ASN A 127 24.45 -10.88 3.17
N LEU A 128 24.23 -10.83 1.87
CA LEU A 128 23.26 -11.69 1.19
C LEU A 128 23.60 -13.18 1.41
N ARG A 129 22.59 -13.96 1.79
CA ARG A 129 22.64 -15.42 1.83
C ARG A 129 21.83 -15.96 0.65
N SER A 130 22.49 -16.26 -0.47
CA SER A 130 21.84 -16.70 -1.72
C SER A 130 20.97 -17.95 -1.52
N ASN A 131 21.41 -18.88 -0.66
CA ASN A 131 20.75 -20.16 -0.43
C ASN A 131 19.69 -20.09 0.69
N ALA A 132 19.34 -18.90 1.16
CA ALA A 132 18.39 -18.71 2.24
C ALA A 132 17.12 -18.00 1.75
N THR A 133 16.02 -18.20 2.49
CA THR A 133 14.72 -17.62 2.16
C THR A 133 14.45 -16.39 3.03
N TYR A 134 14.36 -15.24 2.39
CA TYR A 134 13.89 -13.98 2.96
C TYR A 134 12.35 -13.95 2.94
N THR A 135 11.74 -13.03 3.68
CA THR A 135 10.27 -12.92 3.70
C THR A 135 9.82 -11.47 3.51
N LEU A 136 8.98 -11.24 2.50
CA LEU A 136 8.27 -9.98 2.32
C LEU A 136 6.84 -10.12 2.85
N HIS A 137 6.52 -9.34 3.87
CA HIS A 137 5.16 -9.21 4.41
C HIS A 137 4.47 -8.01 3.79
N LEU A 138 3.25 -8.22 3.30
CA LEU A 138 2.38 -7.21 2.70
C LEU A 138 1.06 -7.18 3.47
N ALA A 139 0.90 -6.18 4.34
CA ALA A 139 -0.37 -5.90 5.00
C ALA A 139 -1.15 -4.86 4.19
N LEU A 140 -2.37 -5.21 3.81
CA LEU A 140 -3.28 -4.36 3.06
C LEU A 140 -4.42 -3.95 3.98
N ALA A 141 -4.57 -2.65 4.20
CA ALA A 141 -5.70 -2.07 4.91
C ALA A 141 -7.01 -2.26 4.12
N SER A 142 -6.93 -2.29 2.78
CA SER A 142 -8.11 -2.41 1.89
C SER A 142 -7.68 -2.82 0.47
N ALA A 143 -8.59 -3.40 -0.30
CA ALA A 143 -8.42 -3.61 -1.74
C ALA A 143 -9.76 -3.64 -2.47
N ASN A 144 -9.82 -3.13 -3.70
CA ASN A 144 -11.04 -3.15 -4.50
C ASN A 144 -10.77 -3.68 -5.92
N TYR A 145 -11.24 -4.88 -6.21
CA TYR A 145 -11.04 -5.58 -7.49
C TYR A 145 -9.62 -5.40 -8.07
N ALA A 146 -8.63 -5.45 -7.19
CA ALA A 146 -7.25 -5.25 -7.53
C ALA A 146 -6.57 -6.60 -7.73
N GLN A 147 -5.39 -6.55 -8.33
CA GLN A 147 -4.49 -7.69 -8.41
C GLN A 147 -3.08 -7.15 -8.21
N LEU A 148 -2.42 -7.60 -7.15
CA LEU A 148 -1.05 -7.22 -6.84
C LEU A 148 -0.11 -8.30 -7.35
N GLU A 149 0.82 -7.90 -8.20
CA GLU A 149 1.95 -8.71 -8.62
C GLU A 149 3.24 -8.15 -8.03
N VAL A 150 4.08 -9.03 -7.50
CA VAL A 150 5.37 -8.66 -6.89
C VAL A 150 6.51 -9.25 -7.70
N ARG A 151 7.53 -8.44 -7.97
CA ARG A 151 8.77 -8.88 -8.61
C ARG A 151 10.00 -8.32 -7.88
N PHE A 152 11.11 -9.03 -7.96
CA PHE A 152 12.38 -8.65 -7.35
C PHE A 152 13.42 -8.47 -8.45
N ASN A 153 14.09 -7.32 -8.44
CA ASN A 153 15.18 -6.89 -9.32
C ASN A 153 14.90 -6.81 -10.84
N ASN A 154 14.12 -7.73 -11.40
CA ASN A 154 13.65 -7.69 -12.77
C ASN A 154 12.15 -7.36 -12.83
N ARG A 155 11.81 -6.17 -13.34
CA ARG A 155 10.42 -5.70 -13.49
C ARG A 155 9.61 -6.56 -14.48
N ASN A 156 10.28 -7.22 -15.42
CA ASN A 156 9.65 -7.93 -16.53
C ASN A 156 9.59 -9.44 -16.32
N SER A 157 9.97 -9.97 -15.14
CA SER A 157 9.88 -11.40 -14.85
C SER A 157 8.47 -11.94 -15.10
N THR A 158 8.40 -13.04 -15.86
CA THR A 158 7.16 -13.75 -16.20
C THR A 158 7.37 -15.24 -15.95
N PRO A 159 6.60 -15.87 -15.03
CA PRO A 159 5.55 -15.28 -14.21
C PRO A 159 6.07 -14.26 -13.17
N PRO A 160 5.20 -13.41 -12.58
CA PRO A 160 5.59 -12.66 -11.37
C PRO A 160 5.97 -13.63 -10.25
N HIS A 161 6.91 -13.24 -9.40
CA HIS A 161 7.35 -14.07 -8.26
C HIS A 161 6.23 -14.27 -7.23
N PHE A 162 5.28 -13.33 -7.14
CA PHE A 162 4.05 -13.50 -6.38
C PHE A 162 2.87 -12.78 -7.03
N ASN A 163 1.67 -13.35 -6.89
CA ASN A 163 0.43 -12.78 -7.39
C ASN A 163 -0.70 -13.08 -6.39
N THR A 164 -1.47 -12.06 -6.03
CA THR A 164 -2.63 -12.22 -5.15
C THR A 164 -3.85 -12.83 -5.81
N GLY A 165 -3.89 -12.87 -7.15
CA GLY A 165 -5.13 -13.01 -7.90
C GLY A 165 -6.05 -11.81 -7.70
N LEU A 166 -7.32 -11.95 -8.09
CA LEU A 166 -8.33 -10.91 -7.86
C LEU A 166 -8.66 -10.82 -6.37
N ILE A 167 -8.35 -9.68 -5.78
CA ILE A 167 -8.61 -9.38 -4.38
C ILE A 167 -9.52 -8.16 -4.22
N GLY A 168 -10.19 -8.09 -3.09
CA GLY A 168 -10.99 -6.93 -2.72
C GLY A 168 -12.49 -7.15 -2.79
N ARG A 169 -13.20 -6.17 -3.37
CA ARG A 169 -14.66 -5.91 -3.30
C ARG A 169 -15.07 -5.05 -2.09
N ASP A 170 -14.13 -4.32 -1.50
CA ASP A 170 -14.44 -3.20 -0.61
C ASP A 170 -14.49 -1.88 -1.39
N ASN A 171 -15.09 -0.83 -0.82
CA ASN A 171 -15.20 0.47 -1.46
C ASN A 171 -14.52 1.56 -0.62
N ALA A 172 -13.48 1.22 0.14
CA ALA A 172 -12.91 2.12 1.13
C ALA A 172 -12.39 3.42 0.49
N VAL A 173 -11.60 3.35 -0.59
CA VAL A 173 -11.10 4.56 -1.28
C VAL A 173 -12.26 5.37 -1.88
N ALA A 174 -13.22 4.70 -2.52
CA ALA A 174 -14.39 5.35 -3.10
C ALA A 174 -15.31 6.01 -2.06
N ARG A 175 -15.25 5.56 -0.79
CA ARG A 175 -16.05 6.06 0.34
C ARG A 175 -15.22 6.82 1.38
N HIS A 176 -14.00 7.21 1.06
CA HIS A 176 -13.12 7.96 1.98
C HIS A 176 -12.75 7.24 3.28
N GLY A 177 -12.79 5.91 3.26
CA GLY A 177 -12.28 5.07 4.33
C GLY A 177 -10.77 4.96 4.28
N THR A 178 -10.17 4.77 5.45
CA THR A 178 -8.72 4.52 5.62
C THR A 178 -8.40 3.03 5.69
N HIS A 179 -9.42 2.16 5.65
CA HIS A 179 -9.34 0.72 5.82
C HIS A 179 -10.66 0.06 5.37
N GLY A 180 -10.60 -1.23 5.08
CA GLY A 180 -11.69 -2.11 4.67
C GLY A 180 -11.40 -3.53 5.14
N ILE A 181 -11.50 -4.51 4.24
CA ILE A 181 -11.17 -5.90 4.59
C ILE A 181 -9.64 -6.05 4.61
N TYR A 182 -9.09 -6.21 5.81
CA TYR A 182 -7.66 -6.42 6.02
C TYR A 182 -7.19 -7.73 5.40
N ARG A 183 -6.03 -7.69 4.73
CA ARG A 183 -5.39 -8.87 4.14
C ARG A 183 -3.89 -8.85 4.44
N LEU A 184 -3.35 -9.98 4.87
CA LEU A 184 -1.91 -10.15 5.11
C LEU A 184 -1.39 -11.23 4.16
N TYR A 185 -0.32 -10.92 3.45
CA TYR A 185 0.42 -11.87 2.62
C TYR A 185 1.85 -11.99 3.13
N SER A 186 2.38 -13.20 3.11
CA SER A 186 3.78 -13.49 3.38
C SER A 186 4.37 -14.15 2.14
N VAL A 187 5.30 -13.46 1.50
CA VAL A 187 5.94 -13.87 0.25
C VAL A 187 7.34 -14.37 0.56
N ASN A 188 7.60 -15.63 0.26
CA ASN A 188 8.94 -16.19 0.35
C ASN A 188 9.80 -15.67 -0.81
N VAL A 189 10.99 -15.17 -0.50
CA VAL A 189 11.93 -14.60 -1.46
C VAL A 189 13.24 -15.36 -1.35
N THR A 190 13.52 -16.20 -2.32
CA THR A 190 14.79 -16.93 -2.37
C THR A 190 15.94 -15.95 -2.60
N GLY A 191 17.08 -16.18 -1.93
CA GLY A 191 18.21 -15.25 -1.94
C GLY A 191 18.86 -15.07 -3.32
N ASP A 192 18.68 -16.00 -4.24
CA ASP A 192 19.10 -15.92 -5.65
C ASP A 192 18.36 -14.84 -6.46
N LEU A 193 17.17 -14.42 -6.00
CA LEU A 193 16.43 -13.28 -6.58
C LEU A 193 17.03 -11.92 -6.18
N LEU A 194 17.95 -11.91 -5.21
CA LEU A 194 18.52 -10.73 -4.60
C LEU A 194 20.01 -10.60 -4.96
N VAL A 195 20.55 -9.40 -4.79
CA VAL A 195 21.98 -9.12 -4.98
C VAL A 195 22.56 -8.43 -3.75
N ASN A 196 23.87 -8.54 -3.55
CA ASN A 196 24.56 -7.71 -2.55
C ASN A 196 24.62 -6.27 -3.08
N GLY A 197 24.16 -5.30 -2.29
CA GLY A 197 23.99 -3.91 -2.70
C GLY A 197 22.54 -3.57 -3.07
N ARG A 198 22.35 -2.82 -4.15
CA ARG A 198 21.06 -2.21 -4.49
C ARG A 198 20.08 -3.22 -5.08
N ASN A 199 18.95 -3.39 -4.41
CA ASN A 199 17.82 -4.22 -4.84
C ASN A 199 16.58 -3.36 -5.08
N THR A 200 15.63 -3.89 -5.87
CA THR A 200 14.33 -3.24 -6.11
C THR A 200 13.20 -4.25 -6.01
N VAL A 201 12.19 -3.97 -5.17
CA VAL A 201 10.89 -4.65 -5.20
C VAL A 201 9.96 -3.86 -6.11
N TYR A 202 9.36 -4.53 -7.08
CA TYR A 202 8.32 -3.97 -7.95
C TYR A 202 6.96 -4.46 -7.48
N LEU A 203 6.08 -3.52 -7.12
CA LEU A 203 4.69 -3.77 -6.77
C LEU A 203 3.82 -3.29 -7.93
N LYS A 204 3.20 -4.20 -8.68
CA LYS A 204 2.34 -3.85 -9.82
C LYS A 204 0.88 -4.11 -9.48
N GLN A 205 0.06 -3.06 -9.52
CA GLN A 205 -1.38 -3.21 -9.60
C GLN A 205 -1.71 -3.45 -11.07
N SER A 206 -2.06 -4.67 -11.45
CA SER A 206 -2.19 -5.06 -12.86
C SER A 206 -3.57 -4.82 -13.47
N ARG A 207 -4.60 -4.63 -12.63
CA ARG A 207 -5.98 -4.40 -13.09
C ARG A 207 -6.29 -2.93 -13.26
N ALA A 208 -6.34 -2.45 -14.49
CA ALA A 208 -6.61 -1.05 -14.81
C ALA A 208 -7.88 -0.84 -15.64
N THR A 209 -8.96 -1.58 -15.35
CA THR A 209 -10.22 -1.45 -16.11
C THR A 209 -10.95 -0.13 -15.82
N ASP A 210 -10.74 0.46 -14.64
CA ASP A 210 -11.28 1.77 -14.25
C ASP A 210 -10.48 2.36 -13.06
N PRO A 211 -10.77 3.61 -12.62
CA PRO A 211 -10.01 4.27 -11.57
C PRO A 211 -10.13 3.67 -10.16
N PHE A 212 -11.11 2.78 -9.91
CA PHE A 212 -11.43 2.20 -8.60
C PHE A 212 -10.90 0.77 -8.48
N ARG A 213 -9.70 0.55 -9.02
CA ARG A 213 -8.97 -0.71 -8.83
C ARG A 213 -7.84 -0.49 -7.85
N GLU A 214 -8.19 -0.24 -6.59
CA GLU A 214 -7.24 0.21 -5.58
C GLU A 214 -6.66 -0.88 -4.68
N ILE A 215 -5.48 -0.60 -4.15
CA ILE A 215 -4.92 -1.24 -2.96
C ILE A 215 -4.53 -0.15 -1.96
N MET A 216 -4.93 -0.30 -0.70
CA MET A 216 -4.43 0.51 0.40
C MET A 216 -3.50 -0.36 1.24
N TYR A 217 -2.24 0.05 1.36
CA TYR A 217 -1.29 -0.60 2.24
C TYR A 217 -1.54 -0.15 3.69
N ASP A 218 -1.26 -1.04 4.62
CA ASP A 218 -1.16 -0.75 6.05
C ASP A 218 0.33 -0.73 6.41
N TYR A 219 0.99 -1.86 6.18
CA TYR A 219 2.37 -2.05 6.59
C TYR A 219 3.08 -3.01 5.65
N ILE A 220 4.31 -2.69 5.27
CA ILE A 220 5.16 -3.53 4.43
C ILE A 220 6.46 -3.76 5.17
N ARG A 221 6.91 -5.01 5.24
CA ARG A 221 8.11 -5.39 5.97
C ARG A 221 8.90 -6.44 5.21
N PHE A 222 10.21 -6.27 5.17
CA PHE A 222 11.12 -7.27 4.62
C PHE A 222 12.02 -7.82 5.72
N GLU A 223 12.06 -9.13 5.85
CA GLU A 223 12.77 -9.87 6.88
C GLU A 223 13.91 -10.68 6.29
N ALA A 224 15.03 -10.71 7.01
CA ALA A 224 16.11 -11.65 6.78
C ALA A 224 15.63 -13.09 7.02
N PRO A 225 16.36 -14.09 6.52
CA PRO A 225 16.09 -15.48 6.83
C PRO A 225 16.13 -15.69 8.34
N GLY A 226 15.26 -16.56 8.84
CA GLY A 226 15.30 -16.97 10.23
C GLY A 226 16.66 -17.57 10.58
N SER A 227 17.12 -17.27 11.79
CA SER A 227 18.15 -18.07 12.44
C SER A 227 17.52 -19.44 12.73
N SER A 228 17.99 -20.46 12.02
CA SER A 228 17.77 -21.86 12.37
C SER A 228 18.39 -22.16 13.74
#